data_AF-A0A2S6R8N2-F1
#
_entry.id   AF-A0A2S6R8N2-F1
#
_cell.length_a   1.000
_cell.length_b   1.000
_cell.length_c   1.000
_cell.angle_alpha   90.00
_cell.angle_beta   90.00
_cell.angle_gamma   90.00
#
_symmetry.space_group_name_H-M   'P 1'
#
loop_
_entity.id
_entity.type
_entity.pdbx_description
1 polymer ?
#
loop_
_entity_poly.entity_id
_entity_poly.type
_entity_poly.pdbx_seq_one_letter_code
_entity_poly.pdbx_strand_id
1 'polypeptide(L)'
;MADPEFGIQLIEALEKKIETRFHRQTRNEAQATEPGLVLSALVKLEEQELLAQENAFRNSGNEDTANAFMMVRTELLHSVVQELYARLT
;
A
#
# COMPACT_ATOMS: atom_id res chain seq x y z
N MET A 1 3.79 -21.56 -8.72
CA MET A 1 2.36 -21.15 -8.85
C MET A 1 2.21 -20.08 -7.79
N ALA A 2 2.02 -18.83 -8.20
CA ALA A 2 1.83 -17.72 -7.27
C ALA A 2 0.68 -18.05 -6.31
N ASP A 3 0.97 -18.01 -5.02
CA ASP A 3 0.04 -18.37 -3.97
C ASP A 3 -1.04 -17.27 -3.87
N PRO A 4 -2.31 -17.54 -4.21
CA PRO A 4 -3.37 -16.53 -4.19
C PRO A 4 -3.57 -15.93 -2.78
N GLU A 5 -3.28 -16.71 -1.73
CA GLU A 5 -3.36 -16.25 -0.35
C GLU A 5 -2.31 -15.19 -0.04
N PHE A 6 -1.13 -15.27 -0.67
CA PHE A 6 -0.07 -14.28 -0.49
C PHE A 6 -0.48 -12.90 -1.01
N GLY A 7 -1.16 -12.83 -2.16
CA GLY A 7 -1.69 -11.58 -2.70
C GLY A 7 -2.70 -10.91 -1.76
N ILE A 8 -3.61 -11.71 -1.17
CA ILE A 8 -4.61 -11.23 -0.19
C ILE A 8 -3.91 -10.70 1.06
N GLN A 9 -2.95 -11.45 1.61
CA GLN A 9 -2.19 -11.02 2.79
C GLN A 9 -1.43 -9.71 2.54
N LEU A 10 -0.93 -9.51 1.32
CA LEU A 10 -0.20 -8.30 0.93
C LEU A 10 -1.12 -7.08 0.91
N ILE A 11 -2.36 -7.25 0.44
CA ILE A 11 -3.39 -6.20 0.46
C ILE A 11 -3.81 -5.87 1.88
N GLU A 12 -4.12 -6.87 2.72
CA GLU A 12 -4.51 -6.65 4.12
C GLU A 12 -3.39 -5.94 4.91
N ALA A 13 -2.14 -6.35 4.69
CA ALA A 13 -0.99 -5.71 5.32
C ALA A 13 -0.82 -4.26 4.87
N LEU A 14 -1.01 -3.99 3.58
CA LEU A 14 -0.97 -2.65 2.99
C LEU A 14 -2.06 -1.76 3.57
N GLU A 15 -3.30 -2.25 3.63
CA GLU A 15 -4.45 -1.54 4.19
C GLU A 15 -4.19 -1.08 5.62
N LYS A 16 -3.86 -2.04 6.48
CA LYS A 16 -3.59 -1.79 7.90
C LYS A 16 -2.45 -0.82 8.11
N LYS A 17 -1.42 -0.89 7.26
CA LYS A 17 -0.25 -0.01 7.33
C LYS A 17 -0.59 1.42 6.92
N ILE A 18 -1.33 1.61 5.81
CA ILE A 18 -1.80 2.93 5.38
C ILE A 18 -2.72 3.54 6.43
N GLU A 19 -3.70 2.78 6.94
CA GLU A 19 -4.62 3.21 7.99
C GLU A 19 -3.88 3.65 9.26
N THR A 20 -2.92 2.84 9.72
CA THR A 20 -2.09 3.16 10.91
C THR A 20 -1.30 4.45 10.70
N ARG A 21 -0.67 4.62 9.52
CA ARG A 21 0.10 5.83 9.19
C ARG A 21 -0.81 7.05 9.07
N PHE A 22 -1.98 6.90 8.45
CA PHE A 22 -2.98 7.95 8.31
C PHE A 22 -3.48 8.45 9.68
N HIS A 23 -3.90 7.54 10.57
CA HIS A 23 -4.32 7.90 11.92
C HIS A 23 -3.19 8.56 12.73
N ARG A 24 -1.95 8.09 12.57
CA ARG A 24 -0.80 8.71 13.24
C ARG A 24 -0.51 10.12 12.74
N GLN A 25 -0.61 10.36 11.43
CA GLN A 25 -0.36 11.67 10.83
C GLN A 25 -1.50 12.64 11.14
N THR A 26 -2.76 12.23 10.97
CA THR A 26 -3.93 13.06 11.29
C THR A 26 -4.04 13.38 12.79
N ARG A 27 -3.56 12.50 13.68
CA ARG A 27 -3.51 12.77 15.13
C ARG A 27 -2.36 13.70 15.55
N ASN A 28 -1.22 13.66 14.84
CA ASN A 28 -0.07 14.52 15.14
C ASN A 28 -0.17 15.89 14.48
N GLU A 29 -0.80 15.98 13.31
CA GLU A 29 -1.08 17.22 12.61
C GLU A 29 -2.43 17.77 13.09
N ALA A 30 -2.42 18.47 14.24
CA ALA A 30 -3.56 19.26 14.72
C ALA A 30 -3.93 20.44 13.78
N GLN A 31 -3.34 20.54 12.58
CA GLN A 31 -3.51 21.64 11.66
C GLN A 31 -3.76 21.14 10.23
N ALA A 32 -5.02 21.25 9.81
CA ALA A 32 -5.46 21.64 8.47
C ALA A 32 -4.90 20.90 7.22
N THR A 33 -4.23 19.76 7.34
CA THR A 33 -3.89 18.95 6.16
C THR A 33 -5.15 18.21 5.70
N GLU A 34 -5.62 18.47 4.49
CA GLU A 34 -6.78 17.77 3.94
C GLU A 34 -6.51 16.25 3.91
N PRO A 35 -7.43 15.41 4.42
CA PRO A 35 -7.27 13.95 4.46
C PRO A 35 -6.85 13.33 3.13
N GLY A 36 -7.28 13.91 2.00
CA GLY A 36 -6.90 13.47 0.66
C GLY A 36 -5.42 13.69 0.33
N LEU A 37 -4.81 14.77 0.83
CA LEU A 37 -3.38 15.04 0.64
C LEU A 37 -2.52 14.08 1.46
N VAL A 38 -2.92 13.81 2.71
CA VAL A 38 -2.27 12.83 3.58
C VAL A 38 -2.32 11.45 2.93
N LEU A 39 -3.49 11.01 2.48
CA LEU A 39 -3.64 9.72 1.80
C LEU A 39 -2.82 9.68 0.51
N SER A 40 -2.85 10.71 -0.33
CA SER A 40 -2.04 10.77 -1.57
C SER A 40 -0.54 10.64 -1.30
N ALA A 41 -0.03 11.30 -0.26
CA ALA A 41 1.38 11.19 0.13
C ALA A 41 1.72 9.77 0.63
N LEU A 42 0.83 9.16 1.42
CA LEU A 42 0.98 7.79 1.89
C LEU A 42 0.96 6.78 0.73
N VAL A 43 0.09 6.96 -0.28
CA VAL A 43 0.07 6.09 -1.47
C VAL A 43 1.41 6.08 -2.18
N LYS A 44 1.97 7.28 -2.44
CA LYS A 44 3.25 7.39 -3.16
C LYS A 44 4.38 6.70 -2.40
N LEU A 45 4.37 6.79 -1.07
CA LEU A 45 5.33 6.09 -0.22
C LEU A 45 5.16 4.57 -0.32
N GLU A 46 3.93 4.07 -0.24
CA GLU A 46 3.68 2.63 -0.36
C GLU A 46 3.98 2.11 -1.77
N GLU A 47 3.70 2.87 -2.84
CA GLU A 47 4.03 2.50 -4.21
C GLU A 47 5.54 2.28 -4.38
N GLN A 48 6.35 3.18 -3.82
CA GLN A 48 7.81 3.06 -3.83
C GLN A 48 8.29 1.86 -3.02
N GLU A 49 7.66 1.57 -1.88
CA GLU A 49 8.01 0.42 -1.06
C GLU A 49 7.67 -0.90 -1.76
N LEU A 50 6.50 -0.99 -2.40
CA LEU A 50 6.10 -2.14 -3.21
C LEU A 50 7.06 -2.36 -4.40
N LEU A 51 7.49 -1.29 -5.07
CA LEU A 51 8.51 -1.36 -6.13
C LEU A 51 9.87 -1.85 -5.59
N ALA A 52 10.28 -1.39 -4.42
CA ALA A 52 11.52 -1.84 -3.80
C ALA A 52 11.47 -3.35 -3.45
N GLN A 53 10.34 -3.81 -2.89
CA GLN A 53 10.11 -5.23 -2.60
C GLN A 53 10.07 -6.07 -3.88
N GLU A 54 9.35 -5.63 -4.91
CA GLU A 54 9.32 -6.30 -6.22
C GLU A 54 10.75 -6.53 -6.73
N ASN A 55 11.56 -5.48 -6.77
CA ASN A 55 12.94 -5.57 -7.25
C ASN A 55 13.80 -6.49 -6.39
N ALA A 56 13.64 -6.44 -5.06
CA ALA A 56 14.38 -7.31 -4.14
C ALA A 56 14.05 -8.79 -4.38
N PHE A 57 12.78 -9.15 -4.54
CA PHE A 57 12.35 -10.53 -4.81
C PHE A 57 12.70 -10.98 -6.23
N ARG A 58 12.61 -10.07 -7.21
CA ARG A 58 13.05 -10.35 -8.58
C ARG A 58 14.54 -10.66 -8.64
N ASN A 59 15.36 -9.88 -7.93
CA ASN A 59 16.82 -10.09 -7.85
C ASN A 59 17.21 -11.37 -7.08
N SER A 60 16.36 -11.86 -6.18
CA SER A 60 16.59 -13.12 -5.45
C SER A 60 16.08 -14.36 -6.20
N GLY A 61 15.50 -14.19 -7.39
CA GLY A 61 14.96 -15.29 -8.21
C GLY A 61 13.58 -15.77 -7.77
N ASN A 62 12.90 -15.04 -6.87
CA ASN A 62 11.54 -15.36 -6.45
C ASN A 62 10.52 -14.57 -7.28
N GLU A 63 10.33 -15.00 -8.53
CA GLU A 63 9.46 -14.34 -9.50
C GLU A 63 7.98 -14.37 -9.10
N ASP A 64 7.50 -15.46 -8.48
CA ASP A 64 6.11 -15.58 -8.04
C ASP A 64 5.77 -14.49 -6.99
N THR A 65 6.66 -14.27 -6.01
CA THR A 65 6.50 -13.20 -5.02
C THR A 65 6.66 -11.81 -5.65
N ALA A 66 7.64 -11.60 -6.54
CA ALA A 66 7.81 -10.33 -7.22
C ALA A 66 6.58 -9.95 -8.06
N ASN A 67 5.98 -10.92 -8.76
CA ASN A 67 4.77 -10.72 -9.54
C ASN A 67 3.57 -10.33 -8.67
N ALA A 68 3.44 -10.89 -7.46
CA ALA A 68 2.41 -10.48 -6.51
C ALA A 68 2.57 -9.00 -6.08
N PHE A 69 3.79 -8.56 -5.76
CA PHE A 69 4.07 -7.15 -5.46
C PHE A 69 3.77 -6.23 -6.64
N MET A 70 4.15 -6.65 -7.86
CA MET A 70 3.86 -5.91 -9.09
C MET A 70 2.35 -5.77 -9.31
N MET A 71 1.57 -6.86 -9.18
CA MET A 71 0.11 -6.86 -9.33
C MET A 71 -0.54 -5.92 -8.30
N VAL A 72 -0.15 -6.02 -7.03
CA VAL A 72 -0.68 -5.14 -5.99
C VAL A 72 -0.35 -3.68 -6.27
N ARG A 73 0.88 -3.35 -6.68
CA ARG A 73 1.28 -1.98 -7.00
C ARG A 73 0.49 -1.41 -8.19
N THR A 74 0.35 -2.19 -9.25
CA THR A 74 -0.16 -1.68 -10.54
C THR A 74 -1.67 -1.76 -10.66
N GLU A 75 -2.33 -2.73 -10.02
CA GLU A 75 -3.76 -2.98 -10.19
C GLU A 75 -4.58 -2.67 -8.94
N LEU A 76 -4.04 -2.87 -7.73
CA LEU A 76 -4.86 -2.91 -6.51
C LEU A 76 -4.61 -1.75 -5.56
N LEU A 77 -3.42 -1.15 -5.57
CA LEU A 77 -3.05 -0.05 -4.69
C LEU A 77 -4.03 1.13 -4.78
N HIS A 78 -4.48 1.47 -6.00
CA HIS A 78 -5.42 2.57 -6.18
C HIS A 78 -6.80 2.28 -5.58
N SER A 79 -7.32 1.07 -5.77
CA SER A 79 -8.61 0.65 -5.21
C SER A 79 -8.57 0.61 -3.68
N VAL A 80 -7.52 0.03 -3.11
CA VAL A 80 -7.28 0.00 -1.65
C VAL A 80 -7.32 1.41 -1.07
N VAL A 81 -6.69 2.37 -1.73
CA VAL A 81 -6.65 3.76 -1.27
C VAL A 81 -8.02 4.43 -1.35
N GLN A 82 -8.76 4.21 -2.44
CA GLN A 82 -10.10 4.76 -2.58
C GLN A 82 -11.03 4.22 -1.49
N GLU A 83 -10.97 2.93 -1.21
CA GLU A 83 -11.75 2.30 -0.14
C GLU A 83 -11.35 2.83 1.25
N LEU A 84 -10.06 2.95 1.52
CA LEU A 84 -9.57 3.55 2.77
C LEU A 84 -10.00 5.01 2.90
N TYR A 85 -9.92 5.82 1.84
CA TYR A 85 -10.38 7.21 1.85
C TYR A 85 -11.88 7.28 2.19
N ALA A 86 -12.71 6.49 1.52
CA ALA A 86 -14.15 6.46 1.75
C ALA A 86 -14.54 5.96 3.16
N ARG A 87 -13.69 5.14 3.80
CA ARG A 87 -13.92 4.64 5.18
C ARG A 87 -13.43 5.61 6.25
N LEU A 88 -12.42 6.42 5.96
CA LEU A 88 -11.71 7.26 6.92
C LEU A 88 -12.11 8.75 6.85
N THR A 89 -12.90 9.15 5.85
CA THR A 89 -13.45 10.51 5.69
C THR A 89 -14.96 10.51 5.72
#